data_AF-A0A966BN11-F1
#
_entry.id   AF-A0A966BN11-F1
#
_cell.length_a   1.000
_cell.length_b   1.000
_cell.length_c   1.000
_cell.angle_alpha   90.00
_cell.angle_beta   90.00
_cell.angle_gamma   90.00
#
_symmetry.space_group_name_H-M   'P 1'
#
loop_
_entity.id
_entity.type
_entity.pdbx_description
1 polymer ?
#
loop_
_entity_poly.entity_id
_entity_poly.type
_entity_poly.pdbx_seq_one_letter_code
_entity_poly.pdbx_strand_id
1 'polypeptide(L)' 'PSCRFTPSCSHYACEALTKHGLLKGLWLSIKRLVRCNPWHPGGYDPIP' A
#
# COMPACT_ATOMS: atom_id res chain seq x y z
N PRO A 1 -8.93 -13.63 3.12
CA PRO A 1 -8.30 -12.55 2.32
C PRO A 1 -8.51 -11.18 2.98
N SER A 2 -7.88 -10.97 4.15
CA SER A 2 -7.83 -9.66 4.80
C SER A 2 -6.50 -9.01 4.43
N CYS A 3 -6.49 -7.72 4.10
CA CYS A 3 -5.23 -6.99 3.93
C CYS A 3 -4.45 -7.07 5.25
N ARG A 4 -3.21 -7.58 5.22
CA ARG A 4 -2.35 -7.66 6.41
C ARG A 4 -1.83 -6.29 6.85
N PHE A 5 -1.92 -5.30 5.96
CA PHE A 5 -1.53 -3.93 6.24
C PHE A 5 -2.74 -3.04 6.46
N THR A 6 -2.62 -2.11 7.40
CA THR A 6 -3.59 -1.06 7.69
C THR A 6 -2.99 0.31 7.40
N PRO A 7 -3.70 1.19 6.68
CA PRO A 7 -4.93 0.95 5.92
C PRO A 7 -4.74 -0.08 4.78
N SER A 8 -5.85 -0.60 4.23
CA SER A 8 -5.85 -1.67 3.22
C SER A 8 -5.05 -1.29 1.97
N CYS A 9 -4.58 -2.28 1.20
CA CYS A 9 -3.76 -2.03 0.00
C CYS A 9 -4.48 -1.13 -1.04
N SER A 10 -5.81 -1.28 -1.19
CA SER A 10 -6.62 -0.45 -2.08
C SER A 10 -6.76 0.98 -1.56
N HIS A 11 -6.97 1.15 -0.26
CA HIS A 11 -7.03 2.49 0.36
C HIS A 11 -5.69 3.20 0.26
N TYR A 12 -4.59 2.47 0.53
CA TYR A 12 -3.24 2.98 0.36
C TYR A 12 -3.00 3.43 -1.08
N ALA A 13 -3.42 2.62 -2.05
CA ALA A 13 -3.24 2.95 -3.46
C ALA A 13 -4.00 4.21 -3.87
N CYS A 14 -5.28 4.32 -3.48
CA CYS A 14 -6.09 5.50 -3.79
C CYS A 14 -5.48 6.78 -3.19
N GLU A 15 -5.05 6.70 -1.93
CA GLU A 15 -4.49 7.82 -1.20
C GLU A 15 -3.09 8.21 -1.70
N ALA A 16 -2.23 7.22 -2.03
CA ALA A 16 -0.92 7.45 -2.62
C ALA A 16 -1.01 8.08 -4.01
N LEU A 17 -1.96 7.64 -4.84
CA LEU A 17 -2.25 8.24 -6.14
C LEU A 17 -2.71 9.70 -6.01
N THR A 18 -3.54 9.97 -5.00
CA THR A 18 -4.09 11.31 -4.76
C THR A 18 -3.04 12.27 -4.22
N LYS A 19 -2.20 11.85 -3.26
CA LYS A 19 -1.15 12.69 -2.66
C LYS A 19 0.09 12.87 -3.53
N HIS A 20 0.59 11.79 -4.13
CA HIS A 20 1.89 11.79 -4.82
C HIS A 20 1.77 11.79 -6.36
N GLY A 21 0.54 11.77 -6.88
CA GLY A 21 0.26 11.66 -8.31
C GLY A 21 0.43 10.23 -8.84
N LEU A 22 0.09 10.03 -10.11
CA LEU A 22 -0.03 8.70 -10.71
C LEU A 22 1.29 7.90 -10.65
N LEU A 23 2.41 8.50 -11.06
CA LEU A 23 3.70 7.82 -11.17
C LEU A 23 4.26 7.38 -9.81
N LYS A 24 4.32 8.30 -8.85
CA LYS A 24 4.93 8.08 -7.55
C LYS A 24 3.97 7.31 -6.62
N GLY A 25 2.65 7.55 -6.74
CA GLY A 25 1.61 6.78 -6.07
C GLY A 25 1.54 5.32 -6.53
N LEU A 26 1.62 5.05 -7.84
CA LEU A 26 1.70 3.67 -8.35
C LEU A 26 2.94 2.96 -7.86
N TRP A 27 4.11 3.63 -7.90
CA TRP A 27 5.35 3.01 -7.46
C TRP A 27 5.32 2.59 -5.99
N LEU A 28 4.82 3.47 -5.10
CA LEU A 28 4.64 3.17 -3.68
C LEU A 28 3.65 2.01 -3.46
N SER A 29 2.54 2.02 -4.20
CA SER A 29 1.48 1.02 -4.08
C SER A 29 1.93 -0.36 -4.54
N ILE A 30 2.57 -0.44 -5.71
CA ILE A 30 3.11 -1.70 -6.28
C ILE A 30 4.18 -2.27 -5.35
N LYS A 31 5.10 -1.44 -4.85
CA LYS A 31 6.14 -1.86 -3.90
C LYS A 31 5.53 -2.49 -2.65
N ARG A 32 4.41 -1.96 -2.14
CA ARG A 32 3.70 -2.52 -0.98
C ARG A 32 2.93 -3.79 -1.33
N LEU A 33 2.31 -3.86 -2.51
CA LEU A 33 1.62 -5.06 -2.99
C LEU A 33 2.57 -6.25 -3.12
N VAL A 34 3.78 -6.02 -3.64
CA VAL A 34 4.84 -7.03 -3.76
C VAL A 34 5.29 -7.55 -2.38
N ARG A 35 5.22 -6.71 -1.34
CA ARG A 35 5.51 -7.08 0.07
C ARG A 35 4.32 -7.71 0.79
N CYS A 36 3.15 -7.80 0.16
CA CYS A 36 1.96 -8.43 0.72
C CYS A 36 1.99 -9.95 0.52
N ASN A 37 3.05 -10.59 1.02
CA ASN A 37 3.24 -12.04 0.98
C ASN A 37 2.67 -12.67 2.27
N PRO A 38 2.21 -13.93 2.25
CA PRO A 38 1.68 -14.62 3.43
C PRO A 38 2.70 -14.82 4.56
N TRP A 39 3.99 -14.61 4.30
CA TRP A 39 5.07 -14.63 5.29
C TRP A 39 5.41 -13.25 5.88
N HIS A 40 4.81 -12.16 5.40
CA HIS A 40 5.04 -10.84 5.98
C HIS A 40 4.04 -10.61 7.14
N PRO A 41 4.48 -10.17 8.33
CA PRO A 41 3.59 -9.98 9.49
C PRO A 41 2.52 -8.91 9.28
N GLY A 42 2.63 -8.11 8.22
CA GLY A 42 1.75 -6.96 8.02
C GLY A 42 2.01 -5.87 9.07
N GLY A 43 1.21 -4.81 9.09
CA GLY A 43 1.38 -3.72 10.04
C GLY A 43 0.73 -2.40 9.60
N TYR A 44 0.84 -1.39 10.47
CA TYR A 44 0.41 -0.03 10.18
C TYR A 44 1.49 0.68 9.36
N ASP A 45 1.17 1.10 8.14
CA ASP A 45 2.07 1.85 7.27
C ASP A 45 1.24 2.98 6.65
N PRO A 46 1.30 4.21 7.21
CA PRO A 46 0.60 5.36 6.66
C PRO A 46 1.32 5.92 5.43
N ILE A 47 0.59 6.57 4.52
CA ILE A 47 1.23 7.32 3.42
C ILE A 47 1.99 8.51 4.01
N PRO A 48 3.30 8.68 3.69
CA PRO A 48 4.04 9.89 4.02
C PRO A 48 3.49 11.12 3.28
#